data_AF-U4LW69-F1
#
_entry.id   AF-U4LW69-F1
#
_cell.length_a   1.000
_cell.length_b   1.000
_cell.length_c   1.000
_cell.angle_alpha   90.00
_cell.angle_beta   90.00
_cell.angle_gamma   90.00
#
_symmetry.space_group_name_H-M   'P 1'
#
loop_
_entity.id
_entity.type
_entity.pdbx_description
1 polymer ?
#
loop_
_entity_poly.entity_id
_entity_poly.type
_entity_poly.pdbx_seq_one_letter_code
_entity_poly.pdbx_strand_id
1 'polypeptide(L)'
;MLTRVAFTPFPHIFLFLSLLYGHRLHPRLRFLLFLPQLLLHISVLLLIPATNPQNDYIFGVVTFFVLINTSSLFLFTPDPWCLRRLTSPPFTSLSTWNRIKWAGELATISRGIGWNFQITPIFPTLGTTKRSFLLGVVKRILMLQAIYEVSLWYLSTVGNTPGVTEDLLQRVKTSAAMMAWSWHSIEFPYLLFILLCIFTGLLFLDPRESPQMFGQITQIYSVRRFWGRGWHQGLRRMFQVHGRWVAGKLGAKKGGKVAGYIQVWVAFAISGVGHAWGFMRWIIGGVGVDGGVLFGTGGRDNVRRCGD
;
A
#
# COMPACT_ATOMS: atom_id res chain seq x y z
N MET A 1 -4.71 -11.71 24.45
CA MET A 1 -3.33 -11.45 23.99
C MET A 1 -3.38 -10.38 22.91
N LEU A 2 -2.61 -9.28 23.04
CA LEU A 2 -2.56 -8.23 22.01
C LEU A 2 -1.97 -8.80 20.72
N THR A 3 -2.72 -8.75 19.62
CA THR A 3 -2.24 -9.22 18.32
C THR A 3 -1.48 -8.11 17.59
N ARG A 4 -0.58 -8.49 16.69
CA ARG A 4 0.18 -7.55 15.85
C ARG A 4 -0.73 -6.60 15.07
N VAL A 5 -1.89 -7.10 14.62
CA VAL A 5 -2.92 -6.32 13.92
C VAL A 5 -3.41 -5.12 14.75
N ALA A 6 -3.50 -5.24 16.07
CA ALA A 6 -3.89 -4.14 16.95
C ALA A 6 -2.93 -2.94 16.86
N PHE A 7 -1.70 -3.16 16.39
CA PHE A 7 -0.70 -2.10 16.24
C PHE A 7 -0.77 -1.37 14.89
N THR A 8 -1.55 -1.85 13.93
CA THR A 8 -1.66 -1.27 12.56
C THR A 8 -2.02 0.22 12.56
N PRO A 9 -2.89 0.73 13.45
CA PRO A 9 -3.24 2.15 13.44
C PRO A 9 -2.11 3.08 13.90
N PHE A 10 -1.22 2.63 14.79
CA PHE A 10 -0.21 3.52 15.41
C PHE A 10 0.74 4.15 14.38
N PRO A 11 1.32 3.40 13.42
CA PRO A 11 2.11 3.98 12.33
C PRO A 11 1.43 5.15 11.61
N HIS A 12 0.11 5.07 11.39
CA HIS A 12 -0.65 6.12 10.73
C HIS A 12 -0.90 7.32 11.67
N ILE A 13 -1.21 7.05 12.94
CA ILE A 13 -1.39 8.07 13.97
C ILE A 13 -0.10 8.86 14.17
N PHE A 14 1.05 8.19 14.29
CA PHE A 14 2.35 8.85 14.41
C PHE A 14 2.69 9.71 13.20
N LEU A 15 2.45 9.22 11.99
CA LEU A 15 2.64 10.01 10.77
C LEU A 15 1.76 11.26 10.77
N PHE A 16 0.47 11.12 11.10
CA PHE A 16 -0.46 12.23 11.22
C PHE A 16 0.00 13.28 12.24
N LEU A 17 0.37 12.86 13.45
CA LEU A 17 0.86 13.75 14.51
C LEU A 17 2.17 14.44 14.11
N SER A 18 3.08 13.72 13.44
CA SER A 18 4.35 14.25 12.94
C SER A 18 4.12 15.34 11.89
N LEU A 19 3.15 15.16 11.00
CA LEU A 19 2.76 16.18 10.02
C LEU A 19 2.11 17.40 10.69
N LEU A 20 1.26 17.19 11.70
CA LEU A 20 0.55 18.27 12.38
C LEU A 20 1.50 19.15 13.21
N TYR A 21 2.39 18.55 13.99
CA TYR A 21 3.22 19.26 14.97
C TYR A 21 4.67 19.47 14.52
N GLY A 22 5.18 18.69 13.57
CA GLY A 22 6.58 18.71 13.15
C GLY A 22 7.06 20.03 12.54
N HIS A 23 6.15 20.90 12.08
CA HIS A 23 6.50 22.21 11.51
C HIS A 23 7.22 23.12 12.52
N ARG A 24 6.99 22.88 13.82
CA ARG A 24 7.60 23.62 14.93
C ARG A 24 9.06 23.24 15.18
N LEU A 25 9.50 22.09 14.65
CA LEU A 25 10.90 21.68 14.75
C LEU A 25 11.75 22.51 13.80
N HIS A 26 12.95 22.85 14.26
CA HIS A 26 13.96 23.49 13.43
C HIS A 26 14.22 22.62 12.17
N PRO A 27 14.37 23.20 10.97
CA PRO A 27 14.46 22.43 9.73
C PRO A 27 15.51 21.32 9.73
N ARG A 28 16.66 21.55 10.37
CA ARG A 28 17.75 20.58 10.51
C ARG A 28 17.41 19.37 11.38
N LEU A 29 16.37 19.45 12.22
CA LEU A 29 15.95 18.38 13.14
C LEU A 29 14.72 17.61 12.65
N ARG A 30 14.10 18.04 11.53
CA ARG A 30 12.88 17.42 11.02
C ARG A 30 13.06 15.94 10.63
N PHE A 31 14.28 15.52 10.29
CA PHE A 31 14.58 14.11 10.04
C PHE A 31 14.33 13.22 11.27
N LEU A 32 14.38 13.77 12.49
CA LEU A 32 14.10 13.04 13.73
C LEU A 32 12.65 12.56 13.80
N LEU A 33 11.71 13.18 13.06
CA LEU A 33 10.32 12.72 12.97
C LEU A 33 10.18 11.32 12.35
N PHE A 34 11.22 10.84 11.65
CA PHE A 34 11.28 9.47 11.17
C PHE A 34 11.61 8.45 12.27
N LEU A 35 12.35 8.84 13.32
CA LEU A 35 12.85 7.92 14.33
C LEU A 35 11.75 7.23 15.15
N PRO A 36 10.71 7.91 15.66
CA PRO A 36 9.62 7.23 16.36
C PRO A 36 8.94 6.18 15.50
N GLN A 37 8.80 6.46 14.20
CA GLN A 37 8.23 5.50 13.25
C GLN A 37 9.12 4.28 13.11
N LEU A 38 10.43 4.48 12.91
CA LEU A 38 11.40 3.40 12.80
C LEU A 38 11.44 2.55 14.08
N LEU A 39 11.49 3.21 15.24
CA LEU A 39 11.51 2.54 16.55
C LEU A 39 10.22 1.76 16.78
N LEU A 40 9.05 2.31 16.49
CA LEU A 40 7.79 1.57 16.59
C LEU A 40 7.81 0.31 15.72
N HIS A 41 8.32 0.42 14.48
CA HIS A 41 8.43 -0.73 13.58
C HIS A 41 9.34 -1.81 14.16
N ILE A 42 10.54 -1.42 14.63
CA ILE A 42 11.50 -2.34 15.25
C ILE A 42 10.91 -2.95 16.53
N SER A 43 10.30 -2.16 17.40
CA SER A 43 9.71 -2.64 18.65
C SER A 43 8.59 -3.64 18.42
N VAL A 44 7.68 -3.38 17.47
CA VAL A 44 6.61 -4.35 17.17
C VAL A 44 7.16 -5.64 16.57
N LEU A 45 8.27 -5.58 15.84
CA LEU A 45 8.95 -6.77 15.31
C LEU A 45 9.60 -7.61 16.41
N LEU A 46 10.31 -6.97 17.33
CA LEU A 46 11.09 -7.66 18.36
C LEU A 46 10.23 -8.13 19.53
N LEU A 47 9.19 -7.37 19.90
CA LEU A 47 8.48 -7.55 21.17
C LEU A 47 7.13 -8.25 21.03
N ILE A 48 6.51 -8.23 19.85
CA ILE A 48 5.18 -8.83 19.67
C ILE A 48 5.35 -10.19 18.97
N PRO A 49 4.98 -11.31 19.61
CA PRO A 49 5.08 -12.64 19.02
C PRO A 49 4.25 -12.77 17.74
N ALA A 50 4.67 -13.69 16.87
CA ALA A 50 3.88 -14.04 15.69
C ALA A 50 2.56 -14.69 16.10
N THR A 51 1.52 -14.45 15.31
CA THR A 51 0.19 -15.03 15.57
C THR A 51 -0.31 -15.82 14.38
N ASN A 52 -0.72 -15.13 13.32
CA ASN A 52 -1.24 -15.74 12.10
C ASN A 52 -0.36 -15.31 10.93
N PRO A 53 0.22 -16.26 10.17
CA PRO A 53 1.04 -16.01 8.98
C PRO A 53 0.54 -14.91 8.03
N GLN A 54 -0.71 -15.00 7.63
CA GLN A 54 -1.31 -14.08 6.67
C GLN A 54 -1.47 -12.68 7.26
N ASN A 55 -1.99 -12.60 8.50
CA ASN A 55 -2.14 -11.33 9.20
C ASN A 55 -0.78 -10.67 9.48
N ASP A 56 0.23 -11.46 9.80
CA ASP A 56 1.58 -10.99 10.07
C ASP A 56 2.28 -10.49 8.80
N TYR A 57 2.11 -11.20 7.68
CA TYR A 57 2.57 -10.75 6.37
C TYR A 57 1.92 -9.41 5.99
N ILE A 58 0.59 -9.32 6.06
CA ILE A 58 -0.15 -8.08 5.74
C ILE A 58 0.30 -6.94 6.64
N PHE A 59 0.38 -7.17 7.96
CA PHE A 59 0.88 -6.19 8.91
C PHE A 59 2.30 -5.72 8.52
N GLY A 60 3.21 -6.65 8.24
CA GLY A 60 4.60 -6.35 7.89
C GLY A 60 4.70 -5.49 6.63
N VAL A 61 3.95 -5.83 5.58
CA VAL A 61 3.92 -5.07 4.32
C VAL A 61 3.32 -3.68 4.51
N VAL A 62 2.15 -3.59 5.17
CA VAL A 62 1.44 -2.31 5.37
C VAL A 62 2.30 -1.36 6.18
N THR A 63 2.80 -1.81 7.34
CA THR A 63 3.61 -0.98 8.21
C THR A 63 4.89 -0.54 7.50
N PHE A 64 5.62 -1.46 6.86
CA PHE A 64 6.79 -1.12 6.05
C PHE A 64 6.49 -0.01 5.03
N PHE A 65 5.37 -0.06 4.32
CA PHE A 65 5.02 1.01 3.39
C PHE A 65 4.64 2.34 4.06
N VAL A 66 4.11 2.33 5.28
CA VAL A 66 3.98 3.58 6.07
C VAL A 66 5.36 4.12 6.47
N LEU A 67 6.31 3.27 6.84
CA LEU A 67 7.70 3.66 7.12
C LEU A 67 8.37 4.27 5.87
N ILE A 68 8.18 3.66 4.69
CA ILE A 68 8.65 4.20 3.41
C ILE A 68 7.96 5.52 3.07
N ASN A 69 6.66 5.66 3.30
CA ASN A 69 5.99 6.95 3.09
C ASN A 69 6.54 8.02 4.05
N THR A 70 6.77 7.67 5.30
CA THR A 70 7.30 8.56 6.34
C THR A 70 8.72 9.02 6.00
N SER A 71 9.61 8.12 5.58
CA SER A 71 10.95 8.49 5.10
C SER A 71 10.90 9.35 3.84
N SER A 72 9.97 9.07 2.91
CA SER A 72 9.77 9.91 1.72
C SER A 72 9.45 11.37 2.09
N LEU A 73 8.70 11.58 3.17
CA LEU A 73 8.33 12.89 3.67
C LEU A 73 9.49 13.52 4.45
N PHE A 74 9.98 12.89 5.51
CA PHE A 74 10.87 13.57 6.46
C PHE A 74 12.37 13.46 6.14
N LEU A 75 12.80 12.52 5.28
CA LEU A 75 14.21 12.37 4.89
C LEU A 75 14.50 12.91 3.50
N PHE A 76 13.57 12.73 2.56
CA PHE A 76 13.83 12.97 1.14
C PHE A 76 13.02 14.10 0.50
N THR A 77 11.94 14.54 1.15
CA THR A 77 11.23 15.76 0.73
C THR A 77 11.83 16.95 1.47
N PRO A 78 12.37 17.97 0.79
CA PRO A 78 13.02 19.11 1.43
C PRO A 78 12.15 19.82 2.48
N ASP A 79 10.86 20.01 2.16
CA ASP A 79 9.88 20.53 3.11
C ASP A 79 8.49 19.90 2.86
N PRO A 80 8.04 18.96 3.71
CA PRO A 80 6.69 18.40 3.63
C PRO A 80 5.56 19.42 3.74
N TRP A 81 5.75 20.53 4.46
CA TRP A 81 4.73 21.56 4.66
C TRP A 81 4.54 22.48 3.44
N CYS A 82 5.42 22.39 2.44
CA CYS A 82 5.18 22.98 1.12
C CYS A 82 4.21 22.17 0.26
N LEU A 83 3.95 20.90 0.60
CA LEU A 83 2.99 20.07 -0.10
C LEU A 83 1.59 20.57 0.22
N ARG A 84 0.79 20.88 -0.81
CA ARG A 84 -0.55 21.42 -0.63
C ARG A 84 -1.43 21.12 -1.82
N ARG A 85 -2.74 21.21 -1.60
CA ARG A 85 -3.73 21.34 -2.67
C ARG A 85 -3.48 22.60 -3.48
N LEU A 86 -3.70 22.53 -4.78
CA LEU A 86 -3.48 23.65 -5.70
C LEU A 86 -4.41 24.84 -5.40
N THR A 87 -5.60 24.57 -4.87
CA THR A 87 -6.61 25.57 -4.49
C THR A 87 -6.47 26.09 -3.06
N SER A 88 -5.57 25.51 -2.25
CA SER A 88 -5.39 25.88 -0.85
C SER A 88 -4.19 26.81 -0.66
N PRO A 89 -4.25 27.73 0.32
CA PRO A 89 -3.12 28.59 0.63
C PRO A 89 -1.99 27.77 1.31
N PRO A 90 -0.79 28.35 1.50
CA PRO A 90 0.33 27.68 2.17
C PRO A 90 -0.04 27.20 3.59
N PHE A 91 0.66 26.16 4.07
CA PHE A 91 0.40 25.56 5.39
C PHE A 91 0.43 26.59 6.54
N THR A 92 1.35 27.56 6.47
CA THR A 92 1.54 28.60 7.49
C THR A 92 0.32 29.49 7.68
N SER A 93 -0.44 29.75 6.62
CA SER A 93 -1.66 30.58 6.66
C SER A 93 -2.93 29.78 6.96
N LEU A 94 -2.84 28.46 7.16
CA LEU A 94 -4.00 27.65 7.51
C LEU A 94 -4.40 27.86 8.97
N SER A 95 -5.71 27.97 9.21
CA SER A 95 -6.31 27.86 10.54
C SER A 95 -6.04 26.49 11.16
N THR A 96 -6.17 26.36 12.49
CA THR A 96 -5.92 25.11 13.22
C THR A 96 -6.69 23.93 12.64
N TRP A 97 -7.98 24.12 12.33
CA TRP A 97 -8.81 23.09 11.73
C TRP A 97 -8.32 22.67 10.34
N ASN A 98 -7.94 23.64 9.50
CA ASN A 98 -7.42 23.35 8.17
C ASN A 98 -6.06 22.66 8.20
N ARG A 99 -5.24 22.87 9.25
CA ARG A 99 -4.00 22.11 9.46
C ARG A 99 -4.26 20.66 9.83
N ILE A 100 -5.27 20.40 10.67
CA ILE A 100 -5.71 19.04 11.02
C ILE A 100 -6.19 18.32 9.76
N LYS A 101 -7.05 18.96 8.97
CA LYS A 101 -7.52 18.41 7.69
C LYS A 101 -6.35 18.14 6.73
N TRP A 102 -5.46 19.11 6.55
CA TRP A 102 -4.27 18.97 5.70
C TRP A 102 -3.39 17.78 6.12
N ALA A 103 -3.15 17.60 7.42
CA ALA A 103 -2.32 16.51 7.93
C ALA A 103 -3.00 15.14 7.70
N GLY A 104 -4.32 15.06 7.92
CA GLY A 104 -5.10 13.83 7.68
C GLY A 104 -5.13 13.45 6.20
N GLU A 105 -5.34 14.43 5.32
CA GLU A 105 -5.28 14.22 3.87
C GLU A 105 -3.88 13.80 3.44
N LEU A 106 -2.82 14.52 3.85
CA LEU A 106 -1.45 14.20 3.43
C LEU A 106 -0.96 12.84 3.95
N ALA A 107 -1.40 12.42 5.14
CA ALA A 107 -1.07 11.11 5.70
C ALA A 107 -1.69 9.93 4.93
N THR A 108 -2.81 10.16 4.24
CA THR A 108 -3.61 9.11 3.58
C THR A 108 -3.61 9.21 2.05
N ILE A 109 -3.28 10.38 1.49
CA ILE A 109 -3.27 10.62 0.05
C ILE A 109 -2.08 9.89 -0.60
N SER A 110 -2.40 8.99 -1.53
CA SER A 110 -1.39 8.17 -2.20
C SER A 110 -0.93 8.75 -3.55
N ARG A 111 -1.85 9.40 -4.29
CA ARG A 111 -1.62 9.89 -5.66
C ARG A 111 -1.57 11.40 -5.83
N GLY A 112 -1.94 12.14 -4.78
CA GLY A 112 -1.92 13.60 -4.77
C GLY A 112 -2.85 14.24 -5.81
N ILE A 113 -4.02 13.67 -6.08
CA ILE A 113 -4.98 14.29 -7.01
C ILE A 113 -5.40 15.65 -6.44
N GLY A 114 -5.22 16.73 -7.22
CA GLY A 114 -5.44 18.10 -6.78
C GLY A 114 -4.30 18.71 -5.93
N TRP A 115 -3.20 17.98 -5.71
CA TRP A 115 -2.02 18.45 -4.98
C TRP A 115 -0.89 18.87 -5.93
N ASN A 116 0.03 19.72 -5.44
CA ASN A 116 1.21 20.16 -6.19
C ASN A 116 2.23 19.04 -6.50
N PHE A 117 2.03 17.82 -6.01
CA PHE A 117 2.84 16.64 -6.30
C PHE A 117 2.09 15.56 -7.09
N GLN A 118 0.93 15.90 -7.68
CA GLN A 118 0.06 14.96 -8.38
C GLN A 118 0.78 14.03 -9.36
N ILE A 119 0.49 12.72 -9.27
CA ILE A 119 1.13 11.68 -10.09
C ILE A 119 0.28 11.29 -11.29
N THR A 120 0.87 11.38 -12.50
CA THR A 120 0.27 10.94 -13.76
C THR A 120 0.52 9.44 -14.05
N PRO A 121 -0.35 8.79 -14.85
CA PRO A 121 -1.58 9.31 -15.48
C PRO A 121 -2.80 9.27 -14.54
N ILE A 122 -3.69 10.26 -14.57
CA ILE A 122 -4.95 10.26 -13.80
C ILE A 122 -5.95 9.34 -14.48
N PHE A 123 -6.60 8.45 -13.72
CA PHE A 123 -7.69 7.63 -14.26
C PHE A 123 -9.04 8.31 -14.02
N PRO A 124 -10.03 8.06 -14.88
CA PRO A 124 -11.39 8.52 -14.65
C PRO A 124 -11.88 8.11 -13.25
N THR A 125 -12.69 8.94 -12.61
CA THR A 125 -13.38 8.56 -11.38
C THR A 125 -14.43 7.48 -11.66
N LEU A 126 -14.84 6.74 -10.63
CA LEU A 126 -15.93 5.75 -10.76
C LEU A 126 -17.32 6.38 -10.96
N GLY A 127 -17.41 7.72 -10.90
CA GLY A 127 -18.60 8.49 -11.19
C GLY A 127 -18.34 9.99 -11.07
N THR A 128 -19.20 10.79 -11.69
CA THR A 128 -19.14 12.26 -11.70
C THR A 128 -19.95 12.91 -10.59
N THR A 129 -20.97 12.21 -10.06
CA THR A 129 -21.83 12.65 -8.95
C THR A 129 -21.61 11.74 -7.75
N LYS A 130 -21.98 12.19 -6.54
CA LYS A 130 -21.87 11.37 -5.32
C LYS A 130 -22.60 10.03 -5.47
N ARG A 131 -23.81 10.03 -6.05
CA ARG A 131 -24.60 8.82 -6.28
C ARG A 131 -23.95 7.89 -7.30
N SER A 132 -23.53 8.40 -8.47
CA SER A 132 -22.90 7.55 -9.49
C SER A 132 -21.55 7.00 -9.03
N PHE A 133 -20.79 7.79 -8.26
CA PHE A 133 -19.57 7.33 -7.63
C PHE A 133 -19.83 6.19 -6.64
N LEU A 134 -20.79 6.34 -5.71
CA LEU A 134 -21.12 5.30 -4.73
C LEU A 134 -21.59 4.01 -5.41
N LEU A 135 -22.45 4.12 -6.43
CA LEU A 135 -22.87 2.96 -7.23
C LEU A 135 -21.67 2.32 -7.95
N GLY A 136 -20.75 3.12 -8.48
CA GLY A 136 -19.50 2.66 -9.08
C GLY A 136 -18.61 1.90 -8.10
N VAL A 137 -18.45 2.41 -6.87
CA VAL A 137 -17.70 1.74 -5.79
C VAL A 137 -18.35 0.41 -5.41
N VAL A 138 -19.68 0.38 -5.18
CA VAL A 138 -20.40 -0.85 -4.84
C VAL A 138 -20.27 -1.88 -5.97
N LYS A 139 -20.47 -1.46 -7.23
CA LYS A 139 -20.29 -2.34 -8.40
C LYS A 139 -18.85 -2.89 -8.46
N ARG A 140 -17.85 -2.06 -8.17
CA ARG A 140 -16.44 -2.45 -8.15
C ARG A 140 -16.17 -3.49 -7.06
N ILE A 141 -16.71 -3.28 -5.86
CA ILE A 141 -16.61 -4.22 -4.73
C ILE A 141 -17.22 -5.57 -5.10
N LEU A 142 -18.46 -5.59 -5.63
CA LEU A 142 -19.14 -6.83 -6.02
C LEU A 142 -18.37 -7.61 -7.09
N MET A 143 -17.86 -6.90 -8.11
CA MET A 143 -17.03 -7.51 -9.15
C MET A 143 -15.72 -8.09 -8.57
N LEU A 144 -15.02 -7.34 -7.71
CA LEU A 144 -13.80 -7.82 -7.07
C LEU A 144 -14.08 -9.06 -6.21
N GLN A 145 -15.20 -9.08 -5.48
CA GLN A 145 -15.58 -10.24 -4.69
C GLN A 145 -15.85 -11.46 -5.58
N ALA A 146 -16.62 -11.31 -6.66
CA ALA A 146 -16.88 -12.41 -7.58
C ALA A 146 -15.59 -12.98 -8.21
N ILE A 147 -14.69 -12.10 -8.65
CA ILE A 147 -13.37 -12.51 -9.18
C ILE A 147 -12.54 -13.23 -8.11
N TYR A 148 -12.57 -12.74 -6.88
CA TYR A 148 -11.88 -13.35 -5.74
C TYR A 148 -12.40 -14.77 -5.45
N GLU A 149 -13.71 -14.97 -5.39
CA GLU A 149 -14.31 -16.29 -5.13
C GLU A 149 -13.91 -17.31 -6.20
N VAL A 150 -13.96 -16.92 -7.49
CA VAL A 150 -13.52 -17.79 -8.60
C VAL A 150 -12.04 -18.13 -8.48
N SER A 151 -11.21 -17.14 -8.11
CA SER A 151 -9.77 -17.33 -7.94
C SER A 151 -9.46 -18.25 -6.77
N LEU A 152 -10.17 -18.09 -5.65
CA LEU A 152 -10.02 -18.91 -4.45
C LEU A 152 -10.49 -20.35 -4.70
N TRP A 153 -11.62 -20.52 -5.37
CA TRP A 153 -12.10 -21.85 -5.79
C TRP A 153 -11.06 -22.55 -6.67
N TYR A 154 -10.53 -21.86 -7.67
CA TYR A 154 -9.49 -22.42 -8.54
C TYR A 154 -8.23 -22.81 -7.74
N LEU A 155 -7.67 -21.89 -6.94
CA LEU A 155 -6.46 -22.13 -6.15
C LEU A 155 -6.63 -23.27 -5.14
N SER A 156 -7.81 -23.38 -4.51
CA SER A 156 -8.11 -24.48 -3.60
C SER A 156 -8.27 -25.84 -4.30
N THR A 157 -8.58 -25.85 -5.61
CA THR A 157 -8.69 -27.07 -6.41
C THR A 157 -7.33 -27.56 -6.90
N VAL A 158 -6.43 -26.66 -7.30
CA VAL A 158 -5.14 -27.02 -7.92
C VAL A 158 -3.99 -27.19 -6.92
N GLY A 159 -4.17 -26.74 -5.67
CA GLY A 159 -3.10 -26.68 -4.69
C GLY A 159 -2.23 -25.43 -4.84
N ASN A 160 -1.66 -24.94 -3.74
CA ASN A 160 -1.05 -23.60 -3.64
C ASN A 160 0.39 -23.46 -4.18
N THR A 161 0.84 -24.31 -5.09
CA THR A 161 2.23 -24.28 -5.56
C THR A 161 2.32 -24.32 -7.08
N PRO A 162 2.50 -23.16 -7.75
CA PRO A 162 3.07 -23.17 -9.10
C PRO A 162 4.50 -23.72 -9.00
N GLY A 163 4.64 -25.02 -9.23
CA GLY A 163 5.94 -25.67 -9.32
C GLY A 163 6.59 -25.39 -10.68
N VAL A 164 7.92 -25.46 -10.72
CA VAL A 164 8.70 -25.47 -11.98
C VAL A 164 8.40 -26.73 -12.82
N THR A 165 7.56 -27.63 -12.33
CA THR A 165 7.13 -28.88 -12.96
C THR A 165 5.77 -28.79 -13.65
N GLU A 166 4.99 -27.71 -13.47
CA GLU A 166 3.68 -27.58 -14.11
C GLU A 166 3.77 -27.19 -15.59
N ASP A 167 2.79 -27.60 -16.40
CA ASP A 167 2.60 -27.13 -17.77
C ASP A 167 2.34 -25.60 -17.83
N LEU A 168 2.72 -24.97 -18.94
CA LEU A 168 2.62 -23.53 -19.14
C LEU A 168 1.19 -23.00 -18.93
N LEU A 169 0.18 -23.73 -19.43
CA LEU A 169 -1.21 -23.29 -19.29
C LEU A 169 -1.63 -23.24 -17.81
N GLN A 170 -1.22 -24.24 -17.04
CA GLN A 170 -1.49 -24.31 -15.61
C GLN A 170 -0.81 -23.14 -14.87
N ARG A 171 0.46 -22.86 -15.17
CA ARG A 171 1.19 -21.72 -14.58
C ARG A 171 0.52 -20.38 -14.87
N VAL A 172 0.05 -20.19 -16.11
CA VAL A 172 -0.65 -18.96 -16.51
C VAL A 172 -1.95 -18.81 -15.71
N LYS A 173 -2.75 -19.88 -15.59
CA LYS A 173 -4.00 -19.86 -14.82
C LYS A 173 -3.75 -19.59 -13.34
N THR A 174 -2.80 -20.28 -12.73
CA THR A 174 -2.40 -20.10 -11.33
C THR A 174 -1.88 -18.68 -11.09
N SER A 175 -1.03 -18.15 -11.98
CA SER A 175 -0.54 -16.78 -11.89
C SER A 175 -1.69 -15.77 -11.98
N ALA A 176 -2.63 -15.96 -12.92
CA ALA A 176 -3.80 -15.09 -13.05
C ALA A 176 -4.68 -15.10 -11.79
N ALA A 177 -4.93 -16.28 -11.20
CA ALA A 177 -5.68 -16.41 -9.96
C ALA A 177 -4.98 -15.74 -8.77
N MET A 178 -3.65 -15.89 -8.64
CA MET A 178 -2.86 -15.19 -7.62
C MET A 178 -2.85 -13.67 -7.80
N MET A 179 -2.81 -13.19 -9.06
CA MET A 179 -2.91 -11.77 -9.37
C MET A 179 -4.28 -11.21 -9.01
N ALA A 180 -5.35 -11.94 -9.31
CA ALA A 180 -6.72 -11.58 -8.94
C ALA A 180 -6.91 -11.52 -7.42
N TRP A 181 -6.40 -12.51 -6.69
CA TRP A 181 -6.37 -12.52 -5.23
C TRP A 181 -5.63 -11.31 -4.65
N SER A 182 -4.46 -10.99 -5.21
CA SER A 182 -3.64 -9.85 -4.78
C SER A 182 -4.34 -8.52 -5.06
N TRP A 183 -5.00 -8.40 -6.21
CA TRP A 183 -5.78 -7.22 -6.57
C TRP A 183 -6.94 -7.02 -5.60
N HIS A 184 -7.72 -8.06 -5.30
CA HIS A 184 -8.78 -7.99 -4.28
C HIS A 184 -8.21 -7.55 -2.92
N SER A 185 -7.15 -8.21 -2.45
CA SER A 185 -6.53 -7.94 -1.14
C SER A 185 -6.05 -6.50 -0.96
N ILE A 186 -5.80 -5.78 -2.05
CA ILE A 186 -5.37 -4.38 -2.04
C ILE A 186 -6.56 -3.43 -2.25
N GLU A 187 -7.36 -3.63 -3.31
CA GLU A 187 -8.39 -2.67 -3.71
C GLU A 187 -9.66 -2.78 -2.86
N PHE A 188 -10.05 -3.99 -2.43
CA PHE A 188 -11.28 -4.20 -1.67
C PHE A 188 -11.26 -3.47 -0.31
N PRO A 189 -10.22 -3.61 0.55
CA PRO A 189 -10.17 -2.87 1.82
C PRO A 189 -10.12 -1.35 1.60
N TYR A 190 -9.44 -0.90 0.55
CA TYR A 190 -9.38 0.51 0.18
C TYR A 190 -10.77 1.07 -0.19
N LEU A 191 -11.55 0.34 -0.99
CA LEU A 191 -12.90 0.76 -1.37
C LEU A 191 -13.86 0.76 -0.16
N LEU A 192 -13.75 -0.21 0.75
CA LEU A 192 -14.51 -0.20 2.01
C LEU A 192 -14.15 1.00 2.87
N PHE A 193 -12.86 1.32 2.99
CA PHE A 193 -12.38 2.49 3.70
C PHE A 193 -12.92 3.79 3.09
N ILE A 194 -12.94 3.91 1.76
CA ILE A 194 -13.56 5.07 1.08
C ILE A 194 -15.04 5.17 1.41
N LEU A 195 -15.80 4.06 1.33
CA LEU A 195 -17.22 4.06 1.68
C LEU A 195 -17.43 4.54 3.12
N LEU A 196 -16.66 3.98 4.07
CA LEU A 196 -16.72 4.38 5.47
C LEU A 196 -16.46 5.89 5.62
N CYS A 197 -15.40 6.42 5.01
CA CYS A 197 -15.09 7.85 5.07
C CYS A 197 -16.21 8.71 4.47
N ILE A 198 -16.84 8.29 3.38
CA ILE A 198 -17.93 9.05 2.75
C ILE A 198 -19.21 9.03 3.60
N PHE A 199 -19.55 7.89 4.21
CA PHE A 199 -20.75 7.75 5.04
C PHE A 199 -20.62 8.46 6.38
N THR A 200 -19.43 8.43 6.98
CA THR A 200 -19.16 9.03 8.29
C THR A 200 -18.65 10.47 8.21
N GLY A 201 -18.22 10.93 7.04
CA GLY A 201 -17.50 12.20 6.88
C GLY A 201 -16.07 12.18 7.42
N LEU A 202 -15.55 11.02 7.86
CA LEU A 202 -14.19 10.89 8.37
C LEU A 202 -13.16 11.24 7.29
N LEU A 203 -12.06 11.87 7.72
CA LEU A 203 -10.90 12.24 6.89
C LEU A 203 -11.19 13.18 5.71
N PHE A 204 -12.42 13.72 5.62
CA PHE A 204 -12.81 14.79 4.68
C PHE A 204 -12.53 14.48 3.21
N LEU A 205 -12.56 13.19 2.83
CA LEU A 205 -12.28 12.73 1.48
C LEU A 205 -13.38 13.21 0.52
N ASP A 206 -13.01 13.94 -0.54
CA ASP A 206 -13.90 14.17 -1.67
C ASP A 206 -13.95 12.89 -2.53
N PRO A 207 -15.13 12.29 -2.75
CA PRO A 207 -15.29 11.11 -3.59
C PRO A 207 -14.63 11.24 -4.98
N ARG A 208 -14.66 12.45 -5.56
CA ARG A 208 -14.10 12.73 -6.90
C ARG A 208 -12.57 12.71 -6.91
N GLU A 209 -11.96 12.86 -5.75
CA GLU A 209 -10.52 12.89 -5.59
C GLU A 209 -9.96 11.55 -5.15
N SER A 210 -10.83 10.58 -4.86
CA SER A 210 -10.45 9.24 -4.45
C SER A 210 -9.83 8.49 -5.64
N PRO A 211 -8.50 8.31 -5.68
CA PRO A 211 -7.86 7.68 -6.82
C PRO A 211 -8.22 6.20 -6.93
N GLN A 212 -8.49 5.71 -8.14
CA GLN A 212 -8.39 4.27 -8.39
C GLN A 212 -6.96 3.80 -8.12
N MET A 213 -6.83 2.73 -7.33
CA MET A 213 -5.54 2.09 -7.03
C MET A 213 -5.03 1.29 -8.23
N PHE A 214 -5.95 0.80 -9.07
CA PHE A 214 -5.64 0.06 -10.28
C PHE A 214 -6.16 0.80 -11.52
N GLY A 215 -5.41 0.70 -12.61
CA GLY A 215 -5.81 1.21 -13.92
C GLY A 215 -6.80 0.30 -14.63
N GLN A 216 -7.22 0.71 -15.83
CA GLN A 216 -8.07 -0.12 -16.69
C GLN A 216 -7.29 -1.31 -17.26
N ILE A 217 -7.88 -2.51 -17.25
CA ILE A 217 -7.28 -3.72 -17.81
C ILE A 217 -6.93 -3.55 -19.30
N THR A 218 -7.75 -2.79 -20.04
CA THR A 218 -7.51 -2.50 -21.47
C THR A 218 -6.23 -1.70 -21.72
N GLN A 219 -5.67 -1.05 -20.69
CA GLN A 219 -4.48 -0.21 -20.80
C GLN A 219 -3.18 -0.93 -20.42
N ILE A 220 -3.21 -2.20 -19.99
CA ILE A 220 -2.05 -2.94 -19.44
C ILE A 220 -1.45 -3.99 -20.40
N TYR A 221 -1.50 -3.76 -21.70
CA TYR A 221 -1.02 -4.68 -22.75
C TYR A 221 0.52 -4.80 -22.89
N SER A 222 1.30 -4.20 -21.99
CA SER A 222 2.77 -4.34 -21.96
C SER A 222 3.27 -4.24 -20.53
N VAL A 223 4.41 -4.85 -20.23
CA VAL A 223 5.02 -4.82 -18.87
C VAL A 223 5.19 -3.37 -18.37
N ARG A 224 5.65 -2.46 -19.23
CA ARG A 224 5.80 -1.05 -18.88
C ARG A 224 4.47 -0.41 -18.50
N ARG A 225 3.38 -0.71 -19.21
CA ARG A 225 2.05 -0.16 -18.91
C ARG A 225 1.40 -0.84 -17.72
N PHE A 226 1.64 -2.13 -17.52
CA PHE A 226 1.20 -2.86 -16.34
C PHE A 226 1.66 -2.16 -15.06
N TRP A 227 2.97 -1.94 -14.88
CA TRP A 227 3.50 -1.23 -13.71
C TRP A 227 3.28 0.29 -13.78
N GLY A 228 3.34 0.85 -14.98
CA GLY A 228 3.30 2.29 -15.20
C GLY A 228 1.90 2.91 -15.10
N ARG A 229 0.85 2.12 -15.29
CA ARG A 229 -0.55 2.57 -15.36
C ARG A 229 -1.54 1.62 -14.66
N GLY A 230 -1.24 0.32 -14.58
CA GLY A 230 -2.20 -0.69 -14.14
C GLY A 230 -2.15 -1.00 -12.66
N TRP A 231 -0.98 -1.35 -12.15
CA TRP A 231 -0.84 -2.06 -10.89
C TRP A 231 -0.56 -1.11 -9.73
N HIS A 232 -1.35 -1.21 -8.65
CA HIS A 232 -1.08 -0.62 -7.33
C HIS A 232 -0.45 0.78 -7.35
N GLN A 233 -1.13 1.72 -8.01
CA GLN A 233 -0.61 3.05 -8.35
C GLN A 233 -0.47 3.98 -7.13
N GLY A 234 -1.01 3.60 -5.97
CA GLY A 234 -0.87 4.35 -4.71
C GLY A 234 0.57 4.42 -4.18
N LEU A 235 1.43 3.46 -4.52
CA LEU A 235 2.82 3.42 -4.04
C LEU A 235 3.78 4.33 -4.82
N ARG A 236 3.33 4.88 -5.95
CA ARG A 236 4.21 5.58 -6.90
C ARG A 236 4.94 6.76 -6.30
N ARG A 237 4.25 7.61 -5.55
CA ARG A 237 4.85 8.84 -5.02
C ARG A 237 6.04 8.51 -4.12
N MET A 238 5.83 7.66 -3.12
CA MET A 238 6.88 7.35 -2.16
C MET A 238 8.07 6.68 -2.86
N PHE A 239 7.85 5.74 -3.79
CA PHE A 239 8.94 5.13 -4.56
C PHE A 239 9.69 6.13 -5.44
N GLN A 240 8.97 7.02 -6.13
CA GLN A 240 9.60 8.03 -6.98
C GLN A 240 10.43 9.05 -6.19
N VAL A 241 10.00 9.42 -4.97
CA VAL A 241 10.80 10.31 -4.12
C VAL A 241 12.15 9.68 -3.80
N HIS A 242 12.18 8.41 -3.39
CA HIS A 242 13.42 7.67 -3.14
C HIS A 242 14.25 7.53 -4.41
N GLY A 243 13.63 7.11 -5.52
CA GLY A 243 14.33 6.93 -6.78
C GLY A 243 14.95 8.22 -7.33
N ARG A 244 14.25 9.36 -7.20
CA ARG A 244 14.79 10.67 -7.60
C ARG A 244 15.95 11.09 -6.71
N TRP A 245 15.87 10.82 -5.41
CA TRP A 245 16.96 11.10 -4.47
C TRP A 245 18.21 10.28 -4.82
N VAL A 246 18.07 8.97 -5.02
CA VAL A 246 19.19 8.09 -5.43
C VAL A 246 19.76 8.52 -6.78
N ALA A 247 18.92 8.79 -7.77
CA ALA A 247 19.36 9.26 -9.08
C ALA A 247 20.16 10.57 -8.99
N GLY A 248 19.73 11.51 -8.15
CA GLY A 248 20.46 12.76 -7.90
C GLY A 248 21.80 12.53 -7.22
N LYS A 249 21.88 11.60 -6.24
CA LYS A 249 23.13 11.24 -5.57
C LYS A 249 24.14 10.57 -6.51
N LEU A 250 23.66 9.84 -7.51
CA LEU A 250 24.48 9.23 -8.55
C LEU A 250 24.81 10.20 -9.71
N GLY A 251 24.47 11.48 -9.59
CA GLY A 251 24.75 12.49 -10.62
C GLY A 251 23.92 12.33 -11.92
N ALA A 252 22.86 11.52 -11.91
CA ALA A 252 22.06 11.29 -13.09
C ALA A 252 21.27 12.55 -13.49
N LYS A 253 21.38 12.95 -14.76
CA LYS A 253 20.65 14.12 -15.29
C LYS A 253 19.14 13.95 -15.10
N LYS A 254 18.51 14.92 -14.45
CA LYS A 254 17.05 14.97 -14.25
C LYS A 254 16.33 14.84 -15.60
N GLY A 255 15.38 13.92 -15.68
CA GLY A 255 14.62 13.63 -16.91
C GLY A 255 15.35 12.75 -17.95
N GLY A 256 16.62 12.41 -17.71
CA GLY A 256 17.38 11.49 -18.56
C GLY A 256 16.95 10.03 -18.41
N LYS A 257 17.29 9.20 -19.40
CA LYS A 257 16.99 7.76 -19.39
C LYS A 257 17.59 7.04 -18.18
N VAL A 258 18.85 7.35 -17.82
CA VAL A 258 19.55 6.78 -16.66
C VAL A 258 18.79 7.06 -15.36
N ALA A 259 18.37 8.31 -15.13
CA ALA A 259 17.56 8.67 -13.97
C ALA A 259 16.22 7.94 -13.95
N GLY A 260 15.64 7.64 -15.11
CA GLY A 260 14.44 6.82 -15.25
C GLY A 260 14.67 5.37 -14.83
N TYR A 261 15.74 4.73 -15.31
CA TYR A 261 16.07 3.36 -14.92
C TYR A 261 16.40 3.24 -13.42
N ILE A 262 17.18 4.16 -12.85
CA ILE A 262 17.48 4.18 -11.42
C ILE A 262 16.18 4.24 -10.60
N GLN A 263 15.25 5.11 -10.99
CA GLN A 263 13.95 5.19 -10.30
C GLN A 263 13.16 3.88 -10.36
N VAL A 264 13.17 3.19 -11.50
CA VAL A 264 12.51 1.89 -11.66
C VAL A 264 13.17 0.84 -10.76
N TRP A 265 14.50 0.72 -10.79
CA TRP A 265 15.26 -0.21 -9.95
C TRP A 265 15.03 0.03 -8.47
N VAL A 266 15.10 1.28 -8.02
CA VAL A 266 14.84 1.66 -6.62
C VAL A 266 13.40 1.33 -6.22
N ALA A 267 12.41 1.59 -7.09
CA ALA A 267 11.02 1.24 -6.82
C ALA A 267 10.83 -0.27 -6.62
N PHE A 268 11.40 -1.10 -7.50
CA PHE A 268 11.33 -2.56 -7.38
C PHE A 268 12.11 -3.09 -6.18
N ALA A 269 13.28 -2.51 -5.86
CA ALA A 269 14.06 -2.90 -4.69
C ALA A 269 13.29 -2.62 -3.39
N ILE A 270 12.72 -1.42 -3.23
CA ILE A 270 11.90 -1.08 -2.06
C ILE A 270 10.67 -1.99 -1.98
N SER A 271 9.99 -2.24 -3.11
CA SER A 271 8.83 -3.14 -3.15
C SER A 271 9.23 -4.57 -2.73
N GLY A 272 10.33 -5.09 -3.27
CA GLY A 272 10.84 -6.42 -2.97
C GLY A 272 11.23 -6.57 -1.50
N VAL A 273 11.92 -5.57 -0.93
CA VAL A 273 12.23 -5.54 0.51
C VAL A 273 10.96 -5.53 1.33
N GLY A 274 9.94 -4.75 0.97
CA GLY A 274 8.67 -4.74 1.69
C GLY A 274 7.97 -6.11 1.70
N HIS A 275 7.98 -6.82 0.56
CA HIS A 275 7.43 -8.18 0.47
C HIS A 275 8.28 -9.19 1.26
N ALA A 276 9.60 -9.14 1.12
CA ALA A 276 10.52 -9.98 1.89
C ALA A 276 10.41 -9.73 3.39
N TRP A 277 10.17 -8.48 3.79
CA TRP A 277 9.97 -8.09 5.19
C TRP A 277 8.69 -8.68 5.77
N GLY A 278 7.59 -8.66 5.00
CA GLY A 278 6.38 -9.41 5.34
C GLY A 278 6.65 -10.91 5.46
N PHE A 279 7.48 -11.47 4.58
CA PHE A 279 7.80 -12.91 4.54
C PHE A 279 8.78 -13.38 5.63
N MET A 280 9.82 -12.62 5.97
CA MET A 280 10.74 -12.96 7.07
C MET A 280 10.00 -13.10 8.42
N ARG A 281 8.89 -12.36 8.57
CA ARG A 281 8.00 -12.44 9.73
C ARG A 281 7.19 -13.74 9.81
N TRP A 282 6.99 -14.41 8.67
CA TRP A 282 6.42 -15.75 8.61
C TRP A 282 7.40 -16.80 9.14
N ILE A 283 8.66 -16.73 8.71
CA ILE A 283 9.72 -17.68 9.11
C ILE A 283 10.11 -17.54 10.58
N ILE A 284 10.31 -16.30 11.05
CA ILE A 284 10.73 -16.05 12.46
C ILE A 284 9.58 -16.34 13.45
N GLY A 285 8.35 -16.43 12.96
CA GLY A 285 7.18 -16.81 13.75
C GLY A 285 7.05 -18.30 14.09
N GLY A 286 7.99 -19.15 13.64
CA GLY A 286 8.04 -20.57 14.01
C GLY A 286 6.94 -21.43 13.39
N VAL A 287 6.18 -20.94 12.41
CA VAL A 287 5.23 -21.75 11.66
C VAL A 287 6.01 -22.41 10.52
N GLY A 288 6.07 -23.75 10.55
CA GLY A 288 6.73 -24.55 9.53
C GLY A 288 6.30 -24.17 8.11
N VAL A 289 7.19 -24.42 7.16
CA VAL A 289 7.00 -24.14 5.74
C VAL A 289 6.03 -25.15 5.12
N ASP A 290 4.82 -25.24 5.66
CA ASP A 290 3.74 -26.04 5.07
C ASP A 290 2.96 -25.11 4.14
N GLY A 291 3.12 -25.35 2.83
CA GLY A 291 2.57 -24.51 1.75
C GLY A 291 1.04 -24.32 1.74
N GLY A 292 0.30 -24.89 2.70
CA GLY A 292 -1.13 -24.71 2.89
C GLY A 292 -1.53 -23.46 3.68
N VAL A 293 -0.62 -22.83 4.45
CA VAL A 293 -1.03 -21.79 5.41
C VAL A 293 -1.06 -20.38 4.82
N LEU A 294 -0.47 -20.16 3.64
CA LEU A 294 -0.45 -18.85 2.98
C LEU A 294 -1.86 -18.30 2.65
N PHE A 295 -2.87 -19.17 2.50
CA PHE A 295 -4.18 -18.79 1.95
C PHE A 295 -5.40 -19.43 2.66
N GLY A 296 -5.25 -19.83 3.93
CA GLY A 296 -6.40 -20.22 4.76
C GLY A 296 -6.99 -21.61 4.48
N THR A 297 -6.22 -22.56 3.93
CA THR A 297 -6.69 -23.94 3.76
C THR A 297 -6.41 -24.85 4.97
N GLY A 298 -6.15 -24.26 6.14
CA GLY A 298 -5.94 -25.00 7.39
C GLY A 298 -7.23 -25.58 7.95
N GLY A 299 -7.73 -26.64 7.32
CA GLY A 299 -8.96 -27.29 7.75
C GLY A 299 -9.29 -28.51 6.91
N ARG A 300 -8.39 -29.52 6.89
CA ARG A 300 -8.79 -30.87 6.45
C ARG A 300 -7.95 -32.06 6.91
N ASP A 301 -7.06 -31.92 7.89
CA ASP A 301 -6.17 -33.04 8.31
C ASP A 301 -6.37 -33.55 9.75
N ASN A 302 -7.52 -33.30 10.38
CA ASN A 302 -7.84 -33.86 11.71
C ASN A 302 -8.73 -35.11 11.68
N VAL A 303 -8.50 -36.02 10.72
CA VAL A 303 -9.09 -37.36 10.77
C VAL A 303 -8.05 -38.39 10.35
N ARG A 304 -7.35 -38.94 11.34
CA ARG A 304 -6.81 -40.33 11.45
C ARG A 304 -5.59 -40.32 12.38
N ARG A 305 -5.83 -40.53 13.67
CA ARG A 305 -4.94 -41.24 14.59
C ARG A 305 -5.65 -41.36 15.94
N CYS A 306 -6.50 -42.37 16.05
CA CYS A 306 -6.77 -43.07 17.31
C CYS A 306 -6.88 -44.55 16.94
N GLY A 307 -5.76 -45.23 17.09
CA GLY A 307 -5.58 -46.66 16.99
C GLY A 307 -4.29 -46.93 17.76
N ASP A 308 -4.47 -47.19 19.05
CA ASP A 308 -3.66 -48.00 19.97
C ASP A 308 -4.32 -47.91 21.36
#